data_AF-A0A966STS6-F1
#
_entry.id   AF-A0A966STS6-F1
#
_cell.length_a   1.000
_cell.length_b   1.000
_cell.length_c   1.000
_cell.angle_alpha   90.00
_cell.angle_beta   90.00
_cell.angle_gamma   90.00
#
_symmetry.space_group_name_H-M   'P 1'
#
loop_
_entity.id
_entity.type
_entity.pdbx_description
1 polymer ?
#
loop_
_entity_poly.entity_id
_entity_poly.type
_entity_poly.pdbx_seq_one_letter_code
_entity_poly.pdbx_strand_id
1 'polypeptide(L)'
;IMVVHMGTAAFAAQQVVFSAASVSMLPGLAFSVAATTLVGQHLGAGDPASARAAGWRSTFAAAGWMSLAGLGFLLFPEPLLRLYTNDPDVIAAGSTGIRMVGIGQPLQAAAFVLSGALRGAGDTRTTLMVGSLSMWGVRLMTAATFGIGLGWGVAGIWLGWCADWWVRGLCYLWIFHRGKWQKLKV
;
A
#
# COMPACT_ATOMS: atom_id res chain seq x y z
N ILE A 1 15.64 3.69 8.77
CA ILE A 1 17.09 3.99 8.83
C ILE A 1 17.39 5.39 8.26
N MET A 2 16.94 5.74 7.05
CA MET A 2 17.15 7.10 6.49
C MET A 2 16.56 8.24 7.35
N VAL A 3 15.31 8.11 7.86
CA VAL A 3 14.66 9.18 8.65
C VAL A 3 15.30 9.40 10.03
N VAL A 4 15.99 8.40 10.59
CA VAL A 4 16.65 8.53 11.91
C VAL A 4 17.76 9.58 11.88
N HIS A 5 18.38 9.79 10.72
CA HIS A 5 19.43 10.81 10.53
C HIS A 5 18.87 12.21 10.25
N MET A 6 17.55 12.37 10.15
CA MET A 6 16.87 13.62 9.75
C MET A 6 16.23 14.37 10.91
N GLY A 7 16.49 13.95 12.16
CA GLY A 7 15.99 14.58 13.38
C GLY A 7 14.91 13.77 14.10
N THR A 8 14.86 13.93 15.43
CA THR A 8 13.94 13.21 16.32
C THR A 8 12.47 13.50 16.01
N ALA A 9 12.13 14.76 15.69
CA ALA A 9 10.78 15.17 15.33
C ALA A 9 10.27 14.53 14.04
N ALA A 10 11.11 14.41 13.00
CA ALA A 10 10.76 13.76 11.74
C ALA A 10 10.49 12.25 11.92
N PHE A 11 11.30 11.60 12.76
CA PHE A 11 11.11 10.19 13.09
C PHE A 11 9.81 9.96 13.89
N ALA A 12 9.55 10.79 14.91
CA ALA A 12 8.32 10.74 15.69
C ALA A 12 7.08 10.97 14.81
N ALA A 13 7.13 11.96 13.92
CA ALA A 13 6.05 12.24 12.97
C ALA A 13 5.77 11.05 12.06
N GLN A 14 6.80 10.39 11.53
CA GLN A 14 6.62 9.18 10.73
C GLN A 14 5.92 8.07 11.52
N GLN A 15 6.32 7.85 12.77
CA GLN A 15 5.72 6.81 13.61
C GLN A 15 4.25 7.11 13.90
N VAL A 16 3.92 8.37 14.23
CA VAL A 16 2.53 8.81 14.41
C VAL A 16 1.71 8.60 13.14
N VAL A 17 2.23 8.99 11.97
CA VAL A 17 1.54 8.80 10.69
C VAL A 17 1.27 7.32 10.40
N PHE A 18 2.24 6.43 10.64
CA PHE A 18 2.02 4.99 10.44
C PHE A 18 1.03 4.40 11.43
N SER A 19 1.03 4.84 12.69
CA SER A 19 0.02 4.45 13.67
C SER A 19 -1.38 4.89 13.23
N ALA A 20 -1.54 6.13 12.77
CA ALA A 20 -2.80 6.63 12.21
C ALA A 20 -3.25 5.85 10.98
N ALA A 21 -2.32 5.58 10.06
CA ALA A 21 -2.58 4.84 8.82
C ALA A 21 -2.92 3.37 9.06
N SER A 22 -2.42 2.75 10.14
CA SER A 22 -2.63 1.32 10.40
C SER A 22 -4.11 0.94 10.46
N VAL A 23 -4.95 1.82 11.02
CA VAL A 23 -6.40 1.63 11.13
C VAL A 23 -7.05 1.50 9.75
N SER A 24 -6.59 2.28 8.75
CA SER A 24 -7.11 2.18 7.39
C SER A 24 -6.58 0.96 6.65
N MET A 25 -5.38 0.49 6.98
CA MET A 25 -4.74 -0.66 6.32
C MET A 25 -5.31 -2.01 6.76
N LEU A 26 -5.86 -2.11 7.98
CA LEU A 26 -6.36 -3.37 8.54
C LEU A 26 -7.42 -4.05 7.64
N PRO A 27 -8.45 -3.34 7.13
CA PRO A 27 -9.40 -3.97 6.21
C PRO A 27 -8.76 -4.38 4.88
N GLY A 28 -7.79 -3.63 4.36
CA GLY A 28 -7.03 -4.03 3.17
C GLY A 28 -6.31 -5.38 3.33
N LEU A 29 -5.70 -5.60 4.50
CA LEU A 29 -5.10 -6.88 4.86
C LEU A 29 -6.15 -7.99 5.01
N ALA A 30 -7.28 -7.71 5.66
CA ALA A 30 -8.37 -8.67 5.79
C ALA A 30 -8.92 -9.11 4.43
N PHE A 31 -9.15 -8.17 3.51
CA PHE A 31 -9.55 -8.47 2.13
C PHE A 31 -8.46 -9.22 1.36
N SER A 32 -7.18 -8.97 1.63
CA SER A 32 -6.10 -9.77 1.05
C SER A 32 -6.16 -11.22 1.51
N VAL A 33 -6.44 -11.49 2.78
CA VAL A 33 -6.59 -12.87 3.28
C VAL A 33 -7.83 -13.52 2.65
N ALA A 34 -8.96 -12.81 2.63
CA ALA A 34 -10.18 -13.31 1.99
C ALA A 34 -9.98 -13.62 0.49
N ALA A 35 -9.30 -12.73 -0.24
CA ALA A 35 -8.98 -12.95 -1.65
C ALA A 35 -8.04 -14.14 -1.86
N THR A 36 -7.07 -14.35 -0.96
CA THR A 36 -6.18 -15.53 -1.01
C THR A 36 -7.01 -16.81 -0.93
N THR A 37 -7.92 -16.89 0.04
CA THR A 37 -8.77 -18.07 0.25
C THR A 37 -9.75 -18.30 -0.90
N LEU A 38 -10.53 -17.29 -1.29
CA LEU A 38 -11.57 -17.42 -2.31
C LEU A 38 -10.99 -17.73 -3.70
N VAL A 39 -9.88 -17.08 -4.07
CA VAL A 39 -9.24 -17.34 -5.37
C VAL A 39 -8.68 -18.76 -5.41
N GLY A 40 -8.02 -19.20 -4.34
CA GLY A 40 -7.50 -20.58 -4.25
C GLY A 40 -8.61 -21.63 -4.31
N GLN A 41 -9.71 -21.41 -3.58
CA GLN A 41 -10.86 -22.32 -3.58
C GLN A 41 -11.53 -22.43 -4.95
N HIS A 42 -11.84 -21.29 -5.59
CA HIS A 42 -12.47 -21.29 -6.90
C HIS A 42 -11.56 -21.87 -7.99
N LEU A 43 -10.26 -21.57 -7.95
CA LEU A 43 -9.32 -22.10 -8.93
C LEU A 43 -9.11 -23.61 -8.75
N GLY A 44 -9.00 -24.10 -7.50
CA GLY A 44 -8.94 -25.53 -7.18
C GLY A 44 -10.22 -26.28 -7.55
N ALA A 45 -11.37 -25.60 -7.57
CA ALA A 45 -12.65 -26.15 -8.05
C ALA A 45 -12.80 -26.13 -9.58
N GLY A 46 -11.79 -25.67 -10.33
CA GLY A 46 -11.85 -25.56 -11.78
C GLY A 46 -12.70 -24.40 -12.30
N ASP A 47 -12.98 -23.40 -11.46
CA ASP A 47 -13.79 -22.21 -11.79
C ASP A 47 -12.93 -20.91 -11.78
N PRO A 48 -12.13 -20.68 -12.84
CA PRO A 48 -11.29 -19.49 -12.94
C PRO A 48 -12.11 -18.19 -13.10
N ALA A 49 -13.37 -18.28 -13.55
CA ALA A 49 -14.24 -17.12 -13.71
C ALA A 49 -14.65 -16.57 -12.34
N SER A 50 -15.11 -17.44 -11.43
CA SER A 50 -15.43 -17.05 -10.05
C SER A 50 -14.19 -16.64 -9.28
N ALA A 51 -13.04 -17.29 -9.51
CA ALA A 51 -11.77 -16.88 -8.92
C ALA A 51 -11.42 -15.42 -9.31
N ARG A 52 -11.55 -15.07 -10.59
CA ARG A 52 -11.30 -13.70 -11.08
C ARG A 52 -12.29 -12.72 -10.45
N ALA A 53 -13.57 -13.08 -10.39
CA ALA A 53 -14.60 -12.23 -9.80
C ALA A 53 -14.34 -11.97 -8.31
N ALA A 54 -13.96 -13.00 -7.55
CA ALA A 54 -13.62 -12.88 -6.14
C ALA A 54 -12.44 -11.92 -5.90
N GLY A 55 -11.36 -12.06 -6.68
CA GLY A 55 -10.20 -11.17 -6.58
C GLY A 55 -10.55 -9.70 -6.86
N TRP A 56 -11.35 -9.43 -7.89
CA TRP A 56 -11.79 -8.06 -8.20
C TRP A 56 -12.76 -7.50 -7.16
N ARG A 57 -13.75 -8.28 -6.71
CA ARG A 57 -14.70 -7.84 -5.68
C ARG A 57 -14.00 -7.49 -4.37
N SER A 58 -13.08 -8.33 -3.91
CA SER A 58 -12.25 -8.04 -2.73
C SER A 58 -11.40 -6.79 -2.94
N THR A 59 -10.87 -6.58 -4.15
CA THR A 59 -10.06 -5.40 -4.48
C THR A 59 -10.90 -4.13 -4.43
N PHE A 60 -12.09 -4.13 -5.01
CA PHE A 60 -12.99 -2.97 -4.97
C PHE A 60 -13.48 -2.66 -3.56
N ALA A 61 -13.80 -3.68 -2.76
CA ALA A 61 -14.22 -3.49 -1.37
C ALA A 61 -13.09 -2.88 -0.52
N ALA A 62 -11.87 -3.41 -0.65
CA ALA A 62 -10.70 -2.85 0.03
C ALA A 62 -10.38 -1.43 -0.44
N ALA A 63 -10.39 -1.20 -1.76
CA ALA A 63 -10.12 0.11 -2.34
C ALA A 63 -11.17 1.13 -1.92
N GLY A 64 -12.46 0.77 -1.86
CA GLY A 64 -13.53 1.65 -1.38
C GLY A 64 -13.29 2.11 0.06
N TRP A 65 -13.02 1.17 0.97
CA TRP A 65 -12.71 1.49 2.37
C TRP A 65 -11.45 2.35 2.50
N MET A 66 -10.34 1.90 1.91
CA MET A 66 -9.04 2.57 2.06
C MET A 66 -9.05 3.95 1.38
N SER A 67 -9.78 4.13 0.27
CA SER A 67 -9.96 5.44 -0.36
C SER A 67 -10.80 6.38 0.50
N LEU A 68 -11.85 5.88 1.16
CA LEU A 68 -12.64 6.69 2.09
C LEU A 68 -11.79 7.17 3.27
N ALA A 69 -11.01 6.27 3.86
CA ALA A 69 -10.06 6.64 4.90
C ALA A 69 -8.98 7.61 4.38
N GLY A 70 -8.48 7.40 3.17
CA GLY A 70 -7.50 8.26 2.52
C GLY A 70 -8.04 9.66 2.23
N LEU A 71 -9.33 9.79 1.90
CA LEU A 71 -10.00 11.07 1.80
C LEU A 71 -10.05 11.78 3.15
N GLY A 72 -10.33 11.06 4.23
CA GLY A 72 -10.24 11.59 5.60
C GLY A 72 -8.84 12.13 5.92
N PHE A 73 -7.79 11.40 5.52
CA PHE A 73 -6.38 11.81 5.71
C PHE A 73 -6.02 13.08 4.93
N LEU A 74 -6.63 13.25 3.74
CA LEU A 74 -6.44 14.42 2.90
C LEU A 74 -7.13 15.67 3.45
N LEU A 75 -8.39 15.52 3.87
CA LEU A 75 -9.24 16.63 4.31
C LEU A 75 -8.96 17.05 5.75
N PHE A 76 -8.64 16.11 6.64
CA PHE A 76 -8.52 16.34 8.08
C PHE A 76 -7.20 15.81 8.68
N PRO A 77 -6.01 16.19 8.17
CA PRO A 77 -4.74 15.66 8.65
C PRO A 77 -4.46 16.01 10.12
N GLU A 78 -4.57 17.29 10.51
CA GLU A 78 -4.25 17.72 11.88
C GLU A 78 -5.19 17.15 12.95
N PRO A 79 -6.54 17.18 12.77
CA PRO A 79 -7.44 16.56 13.75
C PRO A 79 -7.16 15.08 13.97
N LEU A 80 -6.82 14.34 12.90
CA LEU A 80 -6.46 12.93 13.00
C LEU A 80 -5.13 12.72 13.73
N LEU A 81 -4.11 13.54 13.45
CA LEU A 81 -2.82 13.44 14.12
C LEU A 81 -2.90 13.84 15.60
N ARG A 82 -3.79 14.77 15.96
CA ARG A 82 -4.04 15.17 17.36
C ARG A 82 -4.61 14.04 18.23
N LEU A 83 -5.16 12.99 17.63
CA LEU A 83 -5.55 11.77 18.37
C LEU A 83 -4.35 10.98 18.88
N TYR A 84 -3.17 11.20 18.30
CA TYR A 84 -1.95 10.44 18.60
C TYR A 84 -0.88 11.25 19.34
N THR A 85 -0.84 12.57 19.15
CA THR A 85 0.14 13.45 19.80
C THR A 85 -0.41 14.86 19.97
N ASN A 86 0.06 15.56 21.01
CA ASN A 86 -0.23 16.99 21.24
C ASN A 86 0.94 17.90 20.85
N ASP A 87 2.05 17.33 20.36
CA ASP A 87 3.23 18.09 19.96
C ASP A 87 2.98 18.79 18.61
N PRO A 88 2.95 20.14 18.56
CA PRO A 88 2.65 20.89 17.34
C PRO A 88 3.69 20.69 16.23
N ASP A 89 4.96 20.48 16.56
CA ASP A 89 6.02 20.27 15.56
C ASP A 89 5.87 18.91 14.89
N VAL A 90 5.48 17.89 15.67
CA VAL A 90 5.19 16.54 15.16
C VAL A 90 3.93 16.54 14.30
N ILE A 91 2.89 17.28 14.68
CA ILE A 91 1.65 17.42 13.89
C ILE A 91 1.93 18.11 12.55
N ALA A 92 2.70 19.21 12.57
CA ALA A 92 3.07 19.94 11.37
C ALA A 92 3.87 19.07 10.40
N ALA A 93 4.88 18.36 10.90
CA ALA A 93 5.69 17.43 10.10
C ALA A 93 4.89 16.23 9.61
N GLY A 94 3.98 15.69 10.43
CA GLY A 94 3.14 14.54 10.11
C GLY A 94 2.04 14.83 9.10
N SER A 95 1.56 16.08 9.02
CA SER A 95 0.43 16.47 8.16
C SER A 95 0.72 16.25 6.68
N THR A 96 1.95 16.50 6.24
CA THR A 96 2.36 16.17 4.87
C THR A 96 2.41 14.66 4.66
N GLY A 97 2.92 13.91 5.64
CA GLY A 97 3.02 12.45 5.57
C GLY A 97 1.66 11.76 5.47
N ILE A 98 0.71 12.13 6.32
CA ILE A 98 -0.62 11.50 6.33
C ILE A 98 -1.41 11.82 5.05
N ARG A 99 -1.25 13.02 4.48
CA ARG A 99 -1.82 13.35 3.16
C ARG A 99 -1.25 12.47 2.05
N MET A 100 0.06 12.28 2.03
CA MET A 100 0.74 11.41 1.07
C MET A 100 0.25 9.95 1.21
N VAL A 101 0.10 9.47 2.45
CA VAL A 101 -0.54 8.16 2.71
C VAL A 101 -1.96 8.11 2.13
N GLY A 102 -2.75 9.16 2.34
CA GLY A 102 -4.11 9.27 1.79
C GLY A 102 -4.17 9.06 0.28
N ILE A 103 -3.26 9.71 -0.45
CA ILE A 103 -3.12 9.60 -1.92
C ILE A 103 -2.69 8.18 -2.35
N GLY A 104 -1.88 7.51 -1.53
CA GLY A 104 -1.40 6.15 -1.80
C GLY A 104 -2.42 5.05 -1.55
N GLN A 105 -3.45 5.29 -0.72
CA GLN A 105 -4.37 4.27 -0.23
C GLN A 105 -5.10 3.44 -1.31
N PRO A 106 -5.64 4.03 -2.40
CA PRO A 106 -6.40 3.25 -3.38
C PRO A 106 -5.55 2.18 -4.07
N LEU A 107 -4.33 2.52 -4.49
CA LEU A 107 -3.42 1.59 -5.15
C LEU A 107 -2.71 0.66 -4.15
N GLN A 108 -2.50 1.12 -2.92
CA GLN A 108 -2.05 0.25 -1.83
C GLN A 108 -3.07 -0.87 -1.55
N ALA A 109 -4.36 -0.55 -1.54
CA ALA A 109 -5.42 -1.55 -1.37
C ALA A 109 -5.36 -2.62 -2.46
N ALA A 110 -5.26 -2.19 -3.72
CA ALA A 110 -5.11 -3.10 -4.85
C ALA A 110 -3.84 -3.95 -4.73
N ALA A 111 -2.72 -3.36 -4.33
CA ALA A 111 -1.46 -4.09 -4.15
C ALA A 111 -1.58 -5.17 -3.07
N PHE A 112 -2.21 -4.87 -1.93
CA PHE A 112 -2.44 -5.87 -0.89
C PHE A 112 -3.32 -7.00 -1.40
N VAL A 113 -4.53 -6.68 -1.85
CA VAL A 113 -5.53 -7.70 -2.18
C VAL A 113 -5.09 -8.57 -3.35
N LEU A 114 -4.58 -7.97 -4.43
CA LEU A 114 -4.18 -8.73 -5.62
C LEU A 114 -2.91 -9.54 -5.38
N SER A 115 -2.00 -9.08 -4.52
CA SER A 115 -0.89 -9.93 -4.10
C SER A 115 -1.37 -11.17 -3.33
N GLY A 116 -2.38 -11.01 -2.46
CA GLY A 116 -3.03 -12.14 -1.78
C GLY A 116 -3.71 -13.09 -2.74
N ALA A 117 -4.51 -12.55 -3.67
CA ALA A 117 -5.17 -13.31 -4.72
C ALA A 117 -4.18 -14.15 -5.55
N LEU A 118 -3.06 -13.57 -5.97
CA LEU A 118 -2.01 -14.26 -6.71
C LEU A 118 -1.34 -15.36 -5.88
N ARG A 119 -1.08 -15.12 -4.58
CA ARG A 119 -0.59 -16.18 -3.68
C ARG A 119 -1.61 -17.32 -3.55
N GLY A 120 -2.90 -17.01 -3.48
CA GLY A 120 -3.99 -17.99 -3.46
C GLY A 120 -4.08 -18.81 -4.74
N ALA A 121 -3.74 -18.22 -5.89
CA ALA A 121 -3.63 -18.90 -7.19
C ALA A 121 -2.31 -19.69 -7.38
N GLY A 122 -1.44 -19.76 -6.37
CA GLY A 122 -0.13 -20.41 -6.48
C GLY A 122 0.96 -19.57 -7.19
N ASP A 123 0.66 -18.34 -7.63
CA ASP A 123 1.61 -17.44 -8.30
C ASP A 123 2.47 -16.64 -7.32
N THR A 124 3.18 -17.36 -6.44
CA THR A 124 4.03 -16.74 -5.42
C THR A 124 5.26 -16.06 -6.03
N ARG A 125 5.82 -16.61 -7.11
CA ARG A 125 6.99 -16.06 -7.80
C ARG A 125 6.74 -14.65 -8.32
N THR A 126 5.59 -14.43 -8.96
CA THR A 126 5.24 -13.09 -9.45
C THR A 126 5.12 -12.09 -8.31
N THR A 127 4.51 -12.49 -7.18
CA THR A 127 4.40 -11.60 -6.01
C THR A 127 5.74 -11.25 -5.38
N LEU A 128 6.67 -12.22 -5.33
CA LEU A 128 8.03 -11.98 -4.84
C LEU A 128 8.83 -11.07 -5.76
N MET A 129 8.75 -11.28 -7.08
CA MET A 129 9.46 -10.46 -8.06
C MET A 129 8.94 -9.01 -8.05
N VAL A 130 7.63 -8.81 -8.15
CA VAL A 130 7.02 -7.47 -8.13
C VAL A 130 7.31 -6.76 -6.82
N GLY A 131 7.14 -7.46 -5.69
CA GLY A 131 7.39 -6.88 -4.36
C GLY A 131 8.85 -6.47 -4.16
N SER A 132 9.79 -7.32 -4.58
CA SER A 132 11.22 -7.04 -4.45
C SER A 132 11.68 -5.95 -5.41
N LEU A 133 11.35 -6.05 -6.69
CA LEU A 133 11.76 -5.05 -7.69
C LEU A 133 11.17 -3.67 -7.39
N SER A 134 9.93 -3.58 -6.92
CA SER A 134 9.33 -2.31 -6.52
C SER A 134 10.04 -1.74 -5.28
N MET A 135 10.31 -2.57 -4.27
CA MET A 135 10.96 -2.10 -3.04
C MET A 135 12.40 -1.64 -3.27
N TRP A 136 13.19 -2.41 -4.03
CA TRP A 136 14.60 -2.08 -4.26
C TRP A 136 14.77 -1.08 -5.40
N GLY A 137 14.01 -1.21 -6.48
CA GLY A 137 14.10 -0.36 -7.65
C GLY A 137 13.37 0.96 -7.50
N VAL A 138 12.08 0.94 -7.14
CA VAL A 138 11.30 2.19 -7.07
C VAL A 138 11.59 2.89 -5.76
N ARG A 139 11.35 2.24 -4.62
CA ARG A 139 11.38 2.90 -3.31
C ARG A 139 12.76 3.41 -2.92
N LEU A 140 13.81 2.60 -3.08
CA LEU A 140 15.17 3.05 -2.73
C LEU A 140 15.70 4.08 -3.71
N MET A 141 15.47 3.92 -5.02
CA MET A 141 15.99 4.90 -5.98
C MET A 141 15.27 6.24 -5.86
N THR A 142 13.95 6.26 -5.68
CA THR A 142 13.23 7.52 -5.42
C THR A 142 13.62 8.15 -4.08
N ALA A 143 13.74 7.37 -3.01
CA ALA A 143 14.18 7.92 -1.73
C ALA A 143 15.62 8.47 -1.79
N ALA A 144 16.53 7.80 -2.49
CA ALA A 144 17.92 8.26 -2.64
C ALA A 144 18.00 9.52 -3.53
N THR A 145 17.29 9.54 -4.67
CA THR A 145 17.32 10.68 -5.60
C THR A 145 16.62 11.91 -5.04
N PHE A 146 15.38 11.77 -4.56
CA PHE A 146 14.60 12.91 -4.07
C PHE A 146 14.91 13.27 -2.62
N GLY A 147 15.09 12.28 -1.75
CA GLY A 147 15.39 12.52 -0.34
C GLY A 147 16.80 13.04 -0.09
N ILE A 148 17.81 12.41 -0.70
CA ILE A 148 19.23 12.73 -0.48
C ILE A 148 19.79 13.61 -1.61
N GLY A 149 19.59 13.23 -2.87
CA GLY A 149 20.20 13.91 -4.03
C GLY A 149 19.65 15.31 -4.30
N LEU A 150 18.34 15.51 -4.24
CA LEU A 150 17.66 16.79 -4.43
C LEU A 150 17.44 17.58 -3.13
N GLY A 151 17.80 17.00 -1.98
CA GLY A 151 17.67 17.66 -0.68
C GLY A 151 16.23 17.88 -0.20
N TRP A 152 15.22 17.21 -0.78
CA TRP A 152 13.82 17.38 -0.37
C TRP A 152 13.49 16.75 0.99
N GLY A 153 14.47 16.09 1.61
CA GLY A 153 14.37 15.62 2.97
C GLY A 153 13.27 14.58 3.16
N VAL A 154 12.44 14.77 4.19
CA VAL A 154 11.33 13.88 4.57
C VAL A 154 10.26 13.80 3.48
N ALA A 155 10.03 14.89 2.73
CA ALA A 155 9.05 14.90 1.64
C ALA A 155 9.45 13.94 0.51
N GLY A 156 10.74 13.86 0.17
CA GLY A 156 11.26 12.90 -0.82
C GLY A 156 11.06 11.44 -0.41
N ILE A 157 11.10 11.16 0.89
CA ILE A 157 10.85 9.81 1.43
C ILE A 157 9.38 9.44 1.32
N TRP A 158 8.46 10.35 1.64
CA TRP A 158 7.02 10.14 1.43
C TRP A 158 6.67 9.97 -0.04
N LEU A 159 7.33 10.72 -0.92
CA LEU A 159 7.14 10.60 -2.37
C LEU A 159 7.60 9.22 -2.87
N GLY A 160 8.75 8.73 -2.41
CA GLY A 160 9.21 7.38 -2.73
C GLY A 160 8.30 6.28 -2.17
N TRP A 161 7.70 6.49 -0.99
CA TRP A 161 6.71 5.58 -0.42
C TRP A 161 5.42 5.53 -1.28
N CYS A 162 4.89 6.69 -1.69
CA CYS A 162 3.72 6.76 -2.58
C CYS A 162 4.02 6.13 -3.94
N ALA A 163 5.15 6.46 -4.55
CA ALA A 163 5.55 5.94 -5.85
C ALA A 163 5.67 4.41 -5.83
N ASP A 164 6.27 3.82 -4.78
CA ASP A 164 6.34 2.37 -4.61
C ASP A 164 4.94 1.73 -4.60
N TRP A 165 4.01 2.26 -3.79
CA TRP A 165 2.65 1.72 -3.73
C TRP A 165 1.88 1.89 -5.04
N TRP A 166 2.09 3.00 -5.75
CA TRP A 166 1.47 3.23 -7.03
C TRP A 166 1.98 2.26 -8.09
N VAL A 167 3.30 2.13 -8.25
CA VAL A 167 3.89 1.18 -9.20
C VAL A 167 3.46 -0.24 -8.87
N ARG A 168 3.56 -0.64 -7.60
CA ARG A 168 3.19 -1.99 -7.16
C ARG A 168 1.71 -2.29 -7.40
N GLY A 169 0.83 -1.34 -7.06
CA GLY A 169 -0.61 -1.45 -7.31
C GLY A 169 -0.93 -1.59 -8.80
N LEU A 170 -0.34 -0.74 -9.64
CA LEU A 170 -0.52 -0.80 -11.10
C LEU A 170 0.01 -2.09 -11.70
N CYS A 171 1.18 -2.55 -11.27
CA CYS A 171 1.73 -3.84 -11.69
C CYS A 171 0.78 -4.98 -11.35
N TYR A 172 0.27 -5.05 -10.12
CA TYR A 172 -0.65 -6.11 -9.74
C TYR A 172 -2.00 -6.03 -10.46
N LEU A 173 -2.55 -4.82 -10.65
CA LEU A 173 -3.75 -4.62 -11.47
C LEU A 173 -3.56 -5.17 -12.88
N TRP A 174 -2.42 -4.86 -13.51
CA TRP A 174 -2.10 -5.32 -14.86
C TRP A 174 -1.89 -6.84 -14.94
N ILE A 175 -1.13 -7.41 -14.00
CA ILE A 175 -0.87 -8.86 -13.91
C ILE A 175 -2.18 -9.62 -13.71
N PHE A 176 -3.00 -9.18 -12.77
CA PHE A 176 -4.26 -9.83 -12.45
C PHE A 176 -5.24 -9.72 -13.61
N HIS A 177 -5.29 -8.56 -14.29
CA HIS A 177 -6.10 -8.36 -15.48
C HIS A 177 -5.70 -9.27 -16.65
N ARG A 178 -4.39 -9.51 -16.86
CA ARG A 178 -3.87 -10.41 -17.91
C ARG A 178 -4.26 -11.87 -17.71
N GLY A 179 -4.65 -12.28 -16.51
CA GLY A 179 -5.24 -13.59 -16.26
C GLY A 179 -4.32 -14.80 -16.43
N LYS A 180 -2.99 -14.62 -16.65
CA LYS A 180 -2.04 -15.74 -16.80
C LYS A 180 -2.06 -16.69 -15.59
N TRP A 181 -2.30 -16.13 -14.41
CA TRP A 181 -2.45 -16.85 -13.14
C TRP A 181 -3.60 -17.87 -13.13
N GLN A 182 -4.64 -17.69 -13.97
CA GLN A 182 -5.79 -18.61 -14.04
C GLN A 182 -5.44 -19.97 -14.65
N LYS A 183 -4.28 -20.08 -15.31
CA LYS A 183 -3.82 -21.34 -15.93
C LYS A 183 -2.93 -22.16 -14.99
N LEU A 184 -2.61 -21.64 -13.82
CA LEU A 184 -1.83 -22.35 -12.82
C LEU A 184 -2.67 -23.46 -12.21
N LYS A 185 -2.09 -24.64 -12.07
CA LYS A 185 -2.67 -25.72 -11.30
C LYS A 185 -2.27 -25.49 -9.84
N VAL A 186 -3.28 -25.25 -9.01
CA VAL A 186 -3.18 -25.15 -7.55
C VAL A 186 -3.34 -26.53 -6.94
#